data_AF-A0A957DH30-F1
#
_entry.id   AF-A0A957DH30-F1
#
_cell.length_a   1.000
_cell.length_b   1.000
_cell.length_c   1.000
_cell.angle_alpha   90.00
_cell.angle_beta   90.00
_cell.angle_gamma   90.00
#
_symmetry.space_group_name_H-M   'P 1'
#
loop_
_entity.id
_entity.type
_entity.pdbx_description
1 polymer ?
#
loop_
_entity_poly.entity_id
_entity_poly.type
_entity_poly.pdbx_seq_one_letter_code
_entity_poly.pdbx_strand_id
1 'polypeptide(L)'
;MSSSSASPLQTLRARLAIKADETFAHKYLVPGRWLSTQNAPAAVAINPYQVWLNTIDWILKQPVTEWVQSAEATPGSWSRHAVVYNLFVRSATAFDHDGDGVLGRPNNAGMNEVGTFVKSLMLLRYIKQLGCNTIHLLPITAVGQDGSKGDMGSPYAIRNPYRLDENLAEPGLDLGVETEFAAFVEAAHHLGLRVVVEFVFRTSSKDGDWVQEHPDWFYWIDADLLDREPGEQDPSRYGMPIFSETEITAIETAVNRQQFDHLMPPDIMHRRMFLPPPAPEQVQMEDGRWIAHYANGRRGRIPGAFADWPVDDPQPPWGDVTFLRLYDHPHYNYIAYNTIRMYSSELAQPENVVKPLWERIVNIIPHYQRQFGIDGAMIDMGHALPPTLKQAIVTAARDNDPAFAFWDENFQATEQGVAEGYNAVIGSLPFVLAYPPELEAFLVHLARTGNPLPIFGTTESHNTPRAISKPGGERFVKYGMAVAAILPALPFLHCGVEFGETRPVNTGL
;
A
#
# COMPACT_ATOMS: atom_id res chain seq x y z
N MET A 1 15.26 35.29 15.09
CA MET A 1 16.21 34.93 14.02
C MET A 1 16.40 33.42 14.08
N SER A 2 15.50 32.64 13.48
CA SER A 2 15.74 31.20 13.36
C SER A 2 16.75 31.00 12.24
N SER A 3 17.80 30.23 12.50
CA SER A 3 18.62 29.69 11.42
C SER A 3 17.71 28.91 10.50
N SER A 4 17.45 29.42 9.30
CA SER A 4 16.71 28.72 8.26
C SER A 4 17.48 27.45 7.92
N SER A 5 17.09 26.31 8.49
CA SER A 5 17.54 25.01 8.01
C SER A 5 17.21 24.92 6.52
N ALA A 6 18.16 24.46 5.70
CA ALA A 6 17.89 24.23 4.28
C ALA A 6 16.72 23.26 4.13
N SER A 7 15.87 23.46 3.11
CA SER A 7 14.78 22.51 2.83
C SER A 7 15.34 21.13 2.46
N PRO A 8 14.56 20.04 2.59
CA PRO A 8 14.99 18.70 2.18
C PRO A 8 15.53 18.64 0.75
N LEU A 9 14.86 19.28 -0.21
CA LEU A 9 15.31 19.32 -1.61
C LEU A 9 16.63 20.08 -1.76
N GLN A 10 16.81 21.19 -1.05
CA GLN A 10 18.08 21.93 -1.04
C GLN A 10 19.22 21.14 -0.37
N THR A 11 18.91 20.37 0.67
CA THR A 11 19.85 19.49 1.36
C THR A 11 20.35 18.39 0.43
N LEU A 12 19.42 17.72 -0.25
CA LEU A 12 19.73 16.72 -1.28
C LEU A 12 20.57 17.32 -2.41
N ARG A 13 20.18 18.50 -2.93
CA ARG A 13 20.92 19.23 -3.96
C ARG A 13 22.35 19.53 -3.54
N ALA A 14 22.56 20.04 -2.32
CA ALA A 14 23.88 20.37 -1.80
C ALA A 14 24.78 19.12 -1.68
N ARG A 15 24.22 17.99 -1.22
CA ARG A 15 24.93 16.71 -1.17
C ARG A 15 25.33 16.22 -2.56
N LEU A 16 24.41 16.31 -3.53
CA LEU A 16 24.67 15.94 -4.92
C LEU A 16 25.72 16.84 -5.58
N ALA A 17 25.77 18.13 -5.25
CA ALA A 17 26.82 19.03 -5.75
C ALA A 17 28.21 18.58 -5.30
N ILE A 18 28.37 18.21 -4.01
CA ILE A 18 29.62 17.66 -3.49
C ILE A 18 29.98 16.35 -4.21
N LYS A 19 29.00 15.47 -4.38
CA LYS A 19 29.20 14.16 -5.04
C LYS A 19 29.44 14.26 -6.55
N ALA A 20 28.92 15.28 -7.22
CA ALA A 20 29.13 15.48 -8.65
C ALA A 20 30.55 15.97 -8.96
N ASP A 21 31.20 16.67 -8.03
CA ASP A 21 32.61 17.06 -8.12
C ASP A 21 33.55 15.86 -7.91
N GLU A 22 33.08 14.81 -7.22
CA GLU A 22 33.76 13.51 -7.14
C GLU A 22 33.61 12.77 -8.49
N THR A 23 34.71 12.24 -9.05
CA THR A 23 34.62 11.43 -10.27
C THR A 23 33.93 10.09 -9.95
N PHE A 24 32.73 9.86 -10.47
CA PHE A 24 32.09 8.55 -10.41
C PHE A 24 32.83 7.60 -11.35
N ALA A 25 33.63 6.69 -10.77
CA ALA A 25 34.57 5.85 -11.52
C ALA A 25 33.93 4.59 -12.13
N HIS A 26 32.69 4.29 -11.78
CA HIS A 26 31.98 3.09 -12.23
C HIS A 26 31.09 3.38 -13.44
N LYS A 27 30.75 2.32 -14.17
CA LYS A 27 29.72 2.39 -15.20
C LYS A 27 28.36 2.55 -14.52
N TYR A 28 27.56 3.50 -14.99
CA TYR A 28 26.18 3.69 -14.56
C TYR A 28 25.30 3.94 -15.77
N LEU A 29 24.54 2.91 -16.16
CA LEU A 29 23.61 2.94 -17.27
C LEU A 29 22.23 3.38 -16.79
N VAL A 30 21.55 4.19 -17.60
CA VAL A 30 20.11 4.46 -17.45
C VAL A 30 19.41 4.27 -18.78
N PRO A 31 18.10 3.95 -18.79
CA PRO A 31 17.30 4.04 -20.00
C PRO A 31 17.39 5.43 -20.60
N GLY A 32 17.65 5.55 -21.91
CA GLY A 32 17.71 6.87 -22.56
C GLY A 32 16.40 7.65 -22.42
N ARG A 33 15.28 6.94 -22.23
CA ARG A 33 13.95 7.51 -22.01
C ARG A 33 13.82 8.30 -20.71
N TRP A 34 14.67 8.03 -19.72
CA TRP A 34 14.74 8.83 -18.50
C TRP A 34 15.38 10.20 -18.73
N LEU A 35 16.17 10.35 -19.80
CA LEU A 35 16.87 11.60 -20.12
C LEU A 35 16.14 12.41 -21.20
N SER A 36 15.46 11.74 -22.13
CA SER A 36 14.76 12.37 -23.26
C SER A 36 13.54 11.56 -23.69
N THR A 37 12.45 12.23 -24.05
CA THR A 37 11.25 11.60 -24.63
C THR A 37 11.36 11.37 -26.14
N GLN A 38 12.40 11.87 -26.80
CA GLN A 38 12.62 11.75 -28.25
C GLN A 38 13.93 11.02 -28.55
N ASN A 39 13.90 10.09 -29.52
CA ASN A 39 15.05 9.35 -30.04
C ASN A 39 16.03 8.86 -28.95
N ALA A 40 15.47 8.28 -27.89
CA ALA A 40 16.21 7.77 -26.76
C ALA A 40 16.87 6.42 -27.09
N PRO A 41 18.20 6.27 -26.92
CA PRO A 41 18.84 4.95 -27.02
C PRO A 41 18.38 4.04 -25.88
N ALA A 42 18.58 2.73 -26.04
CA ALA A 42 18.14 1.73 -25.06
C ALA A 42 18.77 1.95 -23.67
N ALA A 43 20.08 2.23 -23.63
CA ALA A 43 20.81 2.57 -22.41
C ALA A 43 21.89 3.63 -22.68
N VAL A 44 22.12 4.50 -21.70
CA VAL A 44 23.12 5.58 -21.75
C VAL A 44 23.97 5.53 -20.50
N ALA A 45 25.30 5.53 -20.67
CA ALA A 45 26.24 5.69 -19.56
C ALA A 45 26.26 7.15 -19.11
N ILE A 46 26.11 7.38 -17.81
CA ILE A 46 26.04 8.72 -17.20
C ILE A 46 26.90 8.81 -15.95
N ASN A 47 27.16 10.04 -15.48
CA ASN A 47 27.47 10.28 -14.08
C ASN A 47 26.13 10.48 -13.34
N PRO A 48 25.72 9.56 -12.44
CA PRO A 48 24.42 9.62 -11.79
C PRO A 48 24.26 10.88 -10.94
N TYR A 49 25.26 11.25 -10.14
CA TYR A 49 25.21 12.43 -9.29
C TYR A 49 25.01 13.72 -10.08
N GLN A 50 25.71 13.86 -11.21
CA GLN A 50 25.54 15.03 -12.08
C GLN A 50 24.13 15.07 -12.70
N VAL A 51 23.59 13.92 -13.12
CA VAL A 51 22.24 13.84 -13.70
C VAL A 51 21.17 14.15 -12.66
N TRP A 52 21.28 13.61 -11.45
CA TRP A 52 20.35 13.91 -10.35
C TRP A 52 20.43 15.38 -9.93
N LEU A 53 21.64 15.96 -9.83
CA LEU A 53 21.82 17.38 -9.56
C LEU A 53 21.16 18.25 -10.64
N ASN A 54 21.40 17.94 -11.92
CA ASN A 54 20.79 18.64 -13.04
C ASN A 54 19.27 18.53 -13.04
N THR A 55 18.73 17.39 -12.59
CA THR A 55 17.29 17.16 -12.46
C THR A 55 16.70 18.10 -11.40
N ILE A 56 17.31 18.17 -10.22
CA ILE A 56 16.86 19.09 -9.16
C ILE A 56 17.02 20.55 -9.58
N ASP A 57 18.14 20.91 -10.22
CA ASP A 57 18.34 22.25 -10.77
C ASP A 57 17.29 22.63 -11.81
N TRP A 58 16.88 21.69 -12.66
CA TRP A 58 15.82 21.92 -13.62
C TRP A 58 14.47 22.15 -12.91
N ILE A 59 14.15 21.34 -11.89
CA ILE A 59 12.93 21.48 -11.08
C ILE A 59 12.88 22.87 -10.45
N LEU A 60 13.92 23.25 -9.72
CA LEU A 60 13.99 24.53 -9.00
C LEU A 60 13.96 25.76 -9.93
N LYS A 61 14.39 25.61 -11.19
CA LYS A 61 14.28 26.67 -12.21
C LYS A 61 12.86 26.83 -12.77
N GLN A 62 12.00 25.83 -12.62
CA GLN A 62 10.60 25.98 -13.04
C GLN A 62 9.88 26.95 -12.11
N PRO A 63 8.91 27.73 -12.60
CA PRO A 63 7.99 28.42 -11.72
C PRO A 63 7.21 27.41 -10.88
N VAL A 64 6.97 27.75 -9.61
CA VAL A 64 6.06 26.97 -8.75
C VAL A 64 4.72 26.87 -9.46
N THR A 65 4.25 25.64 -9.67
CA THR A 65 2.96 25.38 -10.30
C THR A 65 1.91 25.20 -9.21
N GLU A 66 0.83 25.97 -9.25
CA GLU A 66 -0.26 25.79 -8.29
C GLU A 66 -0.93 24.43 -8.49
N TRP A 67 -1.34 23.80 -7.39
CA TRP A 67 -2.14 22.59 -7.44
C TRP A 67 -3.50 22.86 -8.07
N VAL A 68 -4.05 21.83 -8.70
CA VAL A 68 -5.45 21.84 -9.12
C VAL A 68 -6.33 22.04 -7.89
N GLN A 69 -7.18 23.06 -7.97
CA GLN A 69 -8.15 23.42 -6.94
C GLN A 69 -9.52 22.84 -7.30
N SER A 70 -10.39 22.79 -6.31
CA SER A 70 -11.82 22.54 -6.51
C SER A 70 -12.62 23.74 -6.05
N ALA A 71 -13.71 24.04 -6.75
CA ALA A 71 -14.69 25.03 -6.31
C ALA A 71 -15.59 24.50 -5.18
N GLU A 72 -15.61 23.18 -4.96
CA GLU A 72 -16.36 22.56 -3.87
C GLU A 72 -15.59 22.72 -2.56
N ALA A 73 -16.25 23.26 -1.54
CA ALA A 73 -15.69 23.43 -0.20
C ALA A 73 -15.69 22.13 0.65
N THR A 74 -15.84 20.96 0.02
CA THR A 74 -15.81 19.66 0.71
C THR A 74 -14.37 19.18 0.91
N PRO A 75 -14.06 18.50 2.04
CA PRO A 75 -12.71 17.96 2.28
C PRO A 75 -12.24 17.02 1.16
N GLY A 76 -11.00 17.19 0.70
CA GLY A 76 -10.43 16.35 -0.37
C GLY A 76 -11.03 16.53 -1.76
N SER A 77 -11.88 17.54 -1.97
CA SER A 77 -12.62 17.73 -3.22
C SER A 77 -11.75 17.95 -4.47
N TRP A 78 -10.52 18.43 -4.30
CA TRP A 78 -9.53 18.53 -5.38
C TRP A 78 -9.30 17.18 -6.08
N SER A 79 -9.48 16.06 -5.36
CA SER A 79 -9.27 14.72 -5.89
C SER A 79 -10.20 14.38 -7.06
N ARG A 80 -11.35 15.07 -7.20
CA ARG A 80 -12.25 14.90 -8.35
C ARG A 80 -11.63 15.33 -9.67
N HIS A 81 -10.58 16.14 -9.61
CA HIS A 81 -9.82 16.64 -10.76
C HIS A 81 -8.44 15.99 -10.88
N ALA A 82 -8.21 14.90 -10.13
CA ALA A 82 -6.94 14.20 -10.17
C ALA A 82 -6.76 13.46 -11.50
N VAL A 83 -5.55 13.58 -12.06
CA VAL A 83 -5.02 12.73 -13.12
C VAL A 83 -3.82 12.03 -12.50
N VAL A 84 -3.97 10.74 -12.25
CA VAL A 84 -3.15 9.98 -11.32
C VAL A 84 -2.10 9.16 -12.05
N TYR A 85 -0.85 9.28 -11.63
CA TYR A 85 0.21 8.34 -11.96
C TYR A 85 0.52 7.48 -10.74
N ASN A 86 0.25 6.18 -10.81
CA ASN A 86 0.54 5.25 -9.73
C ASN A 86 1.95 4.69 -9.87
N LEU A 87 2.81 5.10 -8.94
CA LEU A 87 4.24 4.84 -8.94
C LEU A 87 4.57 3.79 -7.88
N PHE A 88 5.07 2.64 -8.34
CA PHE A 88 5.72 1.66 -7.46
C PHE A 88 7.22 1.95 -7.38
N VAL A 89 7.64 2.72 -6.37
CA VAL A 89 9.00 3.30 -6.27
C VAL A 89 10.09 2.26 -6.52
N ARG A 90 10.03 1.12 -5.84
CA ARG A 90 11.07 0.07 -5.91
C ARG A 90 11.25 -0.55 -7.30
N SER A 91 10.24 -0.50 -8.18
CA SER A 91 10.30 -1.09 -9.52
C SER A 91 10.38 -0.06 -10.64
N ALA A 92 9.72 1.09 -10.49
CA ALA A 92 9.56 2.06 -11.57
C ALA A 92 10.89 2.65 -12.06
N THR A 93 11.89 2.75 -11.16
CA THR A 93 13.24 3.17 -11.48
C THR A 93 14.29 2.09 -11.21
N ALA A 94 13.89 0.81 -11.25
CA ALA A 94 14.83 -0.29 -11.21
C ALA A 94 15.51 -0.47 -12.57
N PHE A 95 16.83 -0.62 -12.58
CA PHE A 95 17.60 -0.83 -13.79
C PHE A 95 19.00 -1.38 -13.46
N ASP A 96 19.49 -2.29 -14.30
CA ASP A 96 20.85 -2.83 -14.24
C ASP A 96 21.85 -1.74 -14.68
N HIS A 97 22.42 -1.05 -13.70
CA HIS A 97 23.24 0.14 -13.92
C HIS A 97 24.67 -0.23 -14.31
N ASP A 98 25.22 -1.35 -13.86
CA ASP A 98 26.56 -1.80 -14.24
C ASP A 98 26.56 -2.74 -15.47
N GLY A 99 25.42 -3.32 -15.82
CA GLY A 99 25.21 -4.17 -16.98
C GLY A 99 25.67 -5.60 -16.76
N ASP A 100 25.68 -6.10 -15.53
CA ASP A 100 26.09 -7.47 -15.20
C ASP A 100 24.97 -8.52 -15.34
N GLY A 101 23.73 -8.07 -15.59
CA GLY A 101 22.55 -8.91 -15.78
C GLY A 101 21.79 -9.27 -14.50
N VAL A 102 22.18 -8.74 -13.35
CA VAL A 102 21.54 -8.91 -12.05
C VAL A 102 21.19 -7.52 -11.48
N LEU A 103 20.21 -7.44 -10.57
CA LEU A 103 19.92 -6.19 -9.87
C LEU A 103 20.54 -6.22 -8.47
N GLY A 104 21.58 -5.42 -8.25
CA GLY A 104 22.26 -5.22 -6.98
C GLY A 104 21.52 -4.30 -6.01
N ARG A 105 21.64 -4.60 -4.70
CA ARG A 105 21.06 -3.83 -3.59
C ARG A 105 22.00 -3.80 -2.37
N PRO A 106 23.11 -3.04 -2.38
CA PRO A 106 23.65 -2.30 -3.51
C PRO A 106 24.47 -3.19 -4.47
N ASN A 107 24.78 -2.68 -5.66
CA ASN A 107 25.74 -3.28 -6.58
C ASN A 107 27.19 -3.01 -6.15
N ASN A 108 28.16 -3.47 -6.94
CA ASN A 108 29.60 -3.33 -6.64
C ASN A 108 30.08 -1.87 -6.59
N ALA A 109 29.32 -0.93 -7.14
CA ALA A 109 29.60 0.51 -7.08
C ALA A 109 28.97 1.18 -5.84
N GLY A 110 28.33 0.41 -4.95
CA GLY A 110 27.66 0.94 -3.78
C GLY A 110 26.35 1.68 -4.10
N MET A 111 25.75 1.42 -5.27
CA MET A 111 24.50 2.02 -5.71
C MET A 111 23.38 0.99 -5.68
N ASN A 112 22.16 1.40 -5.32
CA ASN A 112 21.01 0.52 -5.51
C ASN A 112 20.70 0.37 -7.02
N GLU A 113 20.18 -0.78 -7.44
CA GLU A 113 19.66 -1.01 -8.79
C GLU A 113 18.14 -1.25 -8.80
N VAL A 114 17.55 -1.29 -7.61
CA VAL A 114 16.12 -0.99 -7.42
C VAL A 114 15.84 0.49 -7.56
N GLY A 115 14.55 0.82 -7.72
CA GLY A 115 14.13 2.21 -7.71
C GLY A 115 14.20 2.85 -6.33
N THR A 116 14.58 4.12 -6.30
CA THR A 116 14.74 4.94 -5.08
C THR A 116 13.98 6.27 -5.24
N PHE A 117 13.79 7.03 -4.16
CA PHE A 117 13.18 8.36 -4.24
C PHE A 117 14.01 9.32 -5.10
N VAL A 118 15.34 9.28 -4.99
CA VAL A 118 16.26 10.10 -5.79
C VAL A 118 16.13 9.80 -7.28
N LYS A 119 16.09 8.53 -7.67
CA LYS A 119 15.86 8.16 -9.09
C LYS A 119 14.47 8.54 -9.55
N SER A 120 13.47 8.43 -8.68
CA SER A 120 12.08 8.79 -9.00
C SER A 120 11.89 10.29 -9.28
N LEU A 121 12.78 11.17 -8.79
CA LEU A 121 12.81 12.59 -9.17
C LEU A 121 12.93 12.78 -10.69
N MET A 122 13.66 11.89 -11.38
CA MET A 122 13.85 11.95 -12.82
C MET A 122 12.55 11.72 -13.59
N LEU A 123 11.58 11.02 -12.99
CA LEU A 123 10.28 10.75 -13.60
C LEU A 123 9.31 11.93 -13.48
N LEU A 124 9.52 12.88 -12.55
CA LEU A 124 8.55 13.94 -12.28
C LEU A 124 8.25 14.81 -13.52
N ARG A 125 9.28 15.11 -14.32
CA ARG A 125 9.11 15.82 -15.59
C ARG A 125 8.23 15.03 -16.55
N TYR A 126 8.48 13.73 -16.67
CA TYR A 126 7.74 12.84 -17.55
C TYR A 126 6.28 12.70 -17.11
N ILE A 127 6.04 12.46 -15.82
CA ILE A 127 4.71 12.39 -15.21
C ILE A 127 3.90 13.67 -15.50
N LYS A 128 4.52 14.85 -15.33
CA LYS A 128 3.88 16.12 -15.67
C LYS A 128 3.59 16.26 -17.17
N GLN A 129 4.47 15.78 -18.04
CA GLN A 129 4.26 15.79 -19.50
C GLN A 129 3.13 14.86 -19.95
N LEU A 130 2.84 13.79 -19.20
CA LEU A 130 1.65 12.96 -19.41
C LEU A 130 0.35 13.68 -19.04
N GLY A 131 0.43 14.86 -18.42
CA GLY A 131 -0.72 15.61 -17.93
C GLY A 131 -1.18 15.17 -16.54
N CYS A 132 -0.42 14.30 -15.86
CA CYS A 132 -0.71 13.91 -14.49
C CYS A 132 -0.46 15.08 -13.54
N ASN A 133 -1.32 15.21 -12.53
CA ASN A 133 -1.25 16.23 -11.49
C ASN A 133 -1.19 15.62 -10.08
N THR A 134 -1.23 14.29 -9.98
CA THR A 134 -1.21 13.55 -8.71
C THR A 134 -0.38 12.29 -8.88
N ILE A 135 0.49 12.01 -7.90
CA ILE A 135 1.26 10.78 -7.80
C ILE A 135 0.63 9.94 -6.68
N HIS A 136 0.32 8.69 -6.99
CA HIS A 136 -0.12 7.69 -6.02
C HIS A 136 1.01 6.69 -5.76
N LEU A 137 1.55 6.67 -4.54
CA LEU A 137 2.60 5.73 -4.15
C LEU A 137 1.96 4.49 -3.53
N LEU A 138 2.31 3.31 -4.07
CA LEU A 138 2.14 2.04 -3.34
C LEU A 138 2.93 2.08 -2.01
N PRO A 139 2.67 1.17 -1.05
CA PRO A 139 3.27 1.28 0.28
C PRO A 139 4.80 1.45 0.26
N ILE A 140 5.25 2.49 0.97
CA ILE A 140 6.66 2.92 1.08
C ILE A 140 7.27 2.65 2.46
N THR A 141 6.50 2.02 3.35
CA THR A 141 6.88 1.74 4.73
C THR A 141 7.85 0.58 4.83
N ALA A 142 8.57 0.48 5.95
CA ALA A 142 9.50 -0.61 6.23
C ALA A 142 8.83 -1.99 6.07
N VAL A 143 9.52 -2.89 5.37
CA VAL A 143 9.02 -4.20 4.94
C VAL A 143 9.58 -5.33 5.81
N GLY A 144 8.71 -6.24 6.24
CA GLY A 144 9.05 -7.47 6.95
C GLY A 144 9.56 -8.58 6.03
N GLN A 145 10.31 -9.52 6.59
CA GLN A 145 10.97 -10.61 5.85
C GLN A 145 10.46 -12.01 6.25
N ASP A 146 9.89 -12.19 7.44
CA ASP A 146 9.35 -13.50 7.84
C ASP A 146 8.21 -13.94 6.91
N GLY A 147 8.44 -15.02 6.17
CA GLY A 147 7.48 -15.61 5.25
C GLY A 147 7.36 -14.91 3.90
N SER A 148 8.33 -14.04 3.57
CA SER A 148 8.46 -13.44 2.24
C SER A 148 8.53 -14.52 1.15
N LYS A 149 7.82 -14.30 0.04
CA LYS A 149 7.87 -15.15 -1.16
C LYS A 149 9.09 -14.89 -2.04
N GLY A 150 9.79 -13.79 -1.82
CA GLY A 150 10.96 -13.35 -2.58
C GLY A 150 12.04 -12.74 -1.70
N ASP A 151 13.00 -12.07 -2.31
CA ASP A 151 14.15 -11.49 -1.61
C ASP A 151 13.94 -10.07 -1.07
N MET A 152 12.84 -9.41 -1.46
CA MET A 152 12.51 -8.03 -1.03
C MET A 152 11.36 -7.92 -0.04
N GLY A 153 10.60 -9.00 0.19
CA GLY A 153 9.33 -8.92 0.92
C GLY A 153 8.22 -8.22 0.12
N SER A 154 6.99 -8.41 0.59
CA SER A 154 5.83 -7.69 0.06
C SER A 154 5.80 -6.25 0.58
N PRO A 155 5.52 -5.21 -0.24
CA PRO A 155 5.24 -3.86 0.27
C PRO A 155 4.14 -3.82 1.33
N TYR A 156 3.22 -4.79 1.30
CA TYR A 156 2.08 -4.91 2.20
C TYR A 156 2.43 -5.64 3.51
N ALA A 157 3.63 -6.22 3.62
CA ALA A 157 4.16 -6.79 4.86
C ALA A 157 4.79 -5.68 5.73
N ILE A 158 3.93 -4.86 6.34
CA ILE A 158 4.34 -3.65 7.08
C ILE A 158 5.05 -4.03 8.39
N ARG A 159 6.38 -3.93 8.42
CA ARG A 159 7.18 -4.12 9.64
C ARG A 159 7.01 -2.97 10.61
N ASN A 160 7.00 -1.74 10.09
CA ASN A 160 6.77 -0.55 10.88
C ASN A 160 6.08 0.54 10.05
N PRO A 161 4.83 0.94 10.39
CA PRO A 161 4.09 1.93 9.62
C PRO A 161 4.60 3.37 9.80
N TYR A 162 5.49 3.63 10.76
CA TYR A 162 6.11 4.95 11.03
C TYR A 162 7.51 5.10 10.45
N ARG A 163 8.03 4.08 9.76
CA ARG A 163 9.36 4.11 9.13
C ARG A 163 9.20 3.82 7.66
N LEU A 164 9.99 4.50 6.84
CA LEU A 164 10.10 4.20 5.43
C LEU A 164 10.99 2.96 5.21
N ASP A 165 10.82 2.29 4.07
CA ASP A 165 11.72 1.21 3.66
C ASP A 165 13.07 1.80 3.24
N GLU A 166 14.13 1.47 3.99
CA GLU A 166 15.50 1.94 3.76
C GLU A 166 16.02 1.58 2.36
N ASN A 167 15.46 0.54 1.72
CA ASN A 167 15.81 0.17 0.34
C ASN A 167 15.35 1.21 -0.70
N LEU A 168 14.49 2.15 -0.33
CA LEU A 168 14.02 3.24 -1.19
C LEU A 168 14.94 4.46 -1.16
N ALA A 169 15.98 4.46 -0.31
CA ALA A 169 17.04 5.47 -0.31
C ALA A 169 18.19 5.11 -1.28
N GLU A 170 18.98 6.11 -1.65
CA GLU A 170 20.23 5.90 -2.38
C GLU A 170 21.43 5.87 -1.40
N PRO A 171 22.03 4.69 -1.13
CA PRO A 171 23.08 4.55 -0.13
C PRO A 171 24.30 5.45 -0.40
N GLY A 172 24.61 5.77 -1.66
CA GLY A 172 25.73 6.63 -2.03
C GLY A 172 25.62 8.10 -1.59
N LEU A 173 24.51 8.53 -0.96
CA LEU A 173 24.28 9.91 -0.52
C LEU A 173 24.39 10.13 0.99
N ASP A 174 24.27 9.09 1.82
CA ASP A 174 24.31 9.19 3.30
C ASP A 174 23.28 10.21 3.89
N LEU A 175 22.11 10.38 3.25
CA LEU A 175 21.07 11.32 3.70
C LEU A 175 19.93 10.68 4.49
N GLY A 176 19.76 9.37 4.35
CA GLY A 176 18.62 8.62 4.90
C GLY A 176 17.37 8.75 4.03
N VAL A 177 16.50 7.74 4.13
CA VAL A 177 15.30 7.61 3.30
C VAL A 177 14.28 8.71 3.56
N GLU A 178 14.18 9.20 4.80
CA GLU A 178 13.25 10.26 5.19
C GLU A 178 13.59 11.59 4.51
N THR A 179 14.88 11.96 4.46
CA THR A 179 15.33 13.17 3.77
C THR A 179 15.07 13.09 2.27
N GLU A 180 15.32 11.93 1.67
CA GLU A 180 15.10 11.70 0.24
C GLU A 180 13.62 11.70 -0.13
N PHE A 181 12.76 11.10 0.71
CA PHE A 181 11.30 11.15 0.51
C PHE A 181 10.77 12.57 0.67
N ALA A 182 11.19 13.30 1.69
CA ALA A 182 10.79 14.69 1.88
C ALA A 182 11.22 15.58 0.69
N ALA A 183 12.42 15.36 0.15
CA ALA A 183 12.88 16.04 -1.06
C ALA A 183 12.05 15.67 -2.30
N PHE A 184 11.64 14.40 -2.42
CA PHE A 184 10.73 13.95 -3.49
C PHE A 184 9.37 14.64 -3.40
N VAL A 185 8.76 14.72 -2.22
CA VAL A 185 7.47 15.40 -2.03
C VAL A 185 7.60 16.90 -2.32
N GLU A 186 8.64 17.57 -1.80
CA GLU A 186 8.90 18.98 -2.07
C GLU A 186 9.07 19.26 -3.58
N ALA A 187 9.80 18.39 -4.29
CA ALA A 187 9.98 18.49 -5.73
C ALA A 187 8.68 18.26 -6.51
N ALA A 188 7.85 17.30 -6.09
CA ALA A 188 6.54 17.03 -6.68
C ALA A 188 5.62 18.25 -6.50
N HIS A 189 5.56 18.79 -5.29
CA HIS A 189 4.78 20.00 -4.96
C HIS A 189 5.22 21.21 -5.76
N HIS A 190 6.53 21.45 -5.90
CA HIS A 190 7.06 22.55 -6.73
C HIS A 190 6.55 22.48 -8.18
N LEU A 191 6.37 21.27 -8.70
CA LEU A 191 5.85 21.01 -10.04
C LEU A 191 4.32 20.96 -10.12
N GLY A 192 3.59 21.21 -9.02
CA GLY A 192 2.13 21.18 -8.97
C GLY A 192 1.56 19.77 -8.93
N LEU A 193 2.36 18.78 -8.54
CA LEU A 193 1.94 17.39 -8.33
C LEU A 193 1.59 17.21 -6.86
N ARG A 194 0.43 16.61 -6.57
CA ARG A 194 0.09 16.13 -5.22
C ARG A 194 0.60 14.71 -4.99
N VAL A 195 0.82 14.33 -3.73
CA VAL A 195 1.32 12.99 -3.34
C VAL A 195 0.30 12.30 -2.43
N VAL A 196 -0.21 11.17 -2.91
CA VAL A 196 -1.09 10.25 -2.16
C VAL A 196 -0.31 8.99 -1.82
N VAL A 197 -0.38 8.54 -0.58
CA VAL A 197 0.34 7.34 -0.10
C VAL A 197 -0.64 6.26 0.33
N GLU A 198 -0.37 5.02 -0.06
CA GLU A 198 -1.16 3.86 0.32
C GLU A 198 -0.77 3.34 1.71
N PHE A 199 -1.77 3.04 2.54
CA PHE A 199 -1.60 2.53 3.90
C PHE A 199 -2.53 1.33 4.16
N VAL A 200 -2.02 0.37 4.92
CA VAL A 200 -2.78 -0.77 5.44
C VAL A 200 -2.77 -0.68 6.96
N PHE A 201 -3.95 -0.58 7.58
CA PHE A 201 -4.07 -0.44 9.04
C PHE A 201 -4.51 -1.72 9.74
N ARG A 202 -5.04 -2.69 8.99
CA ARG A 202 -5.58 -3.93 9.54
C ARG A 202 -4.48 -4.95 9.85
N THR A 203 -3.39 -4.95 9.08
CA THR A 203 -2.36 -5.98 9.13
C THR A 203 -1.00 -5.42 9.54
N SER A 204 -0.07 -6.31 9.84
CA SER A 204 1.35 -6.04 10.06
C SER A 204 2.15 -7.24 9.55
N SER A 205 3.46 -7.09 9.31
CA SER A 205 4.31 -8.25 9.07
C SER A 205 4.43 -9.10 10.34
N LYS A 206 4.69 -10.39 10.17
CA LYS A 206 4.84 -11.31 11.32
C LYS A 206 6.07 -11.02 12.18
N ASP A 207 7.09 -10.39 11.59
CA ASP A 207 8.30 -9.90 12.24
C ASP A 207 8.23 -8.40 12.58
N GLY A 208 7.02 -7.83 12.67
CA GLY A 208 6.79 -6.40 12.91
C GLY A 208 7.40 -5.88 14.21
N ASP A 209 7.82 -4.60 14.20
CA ASP A 209 8.51 -3.97 15.34
C ASP A 209 7.62 -3.93 16.59
N TRP A 210 6.29 -3.83 16.43
CA TRP A 210 5.36 -3.76 17.56
C TRP A 210 5.18 -5.07 18.31
N VAL A 211 5.59 -6.22 17.76
CA VAL A 211 5.37 -7.52 18.42
C VAL A 211 6.15 -7.62 19.73
N GLN A 212 7.36 -7.05 19.80
CA GLN A 212 8.16 -7.04 21.02
C GLN A 212 7.64 -6.02 22.04
N GLU A 213 7.25 -4.82 21.58
CA GLU A 213 6.75 -3.75 22.45
C GLU A 213 5.37 -4.09 23.04
N HIS A 214 4.51 -4.71 22.22
CA HIS A 214 3.10 -4.94 22.50
C HIS A 214 2.66 -6.31 21.94
N PRO A 215 3.14 -7.42 22.51
CA PRO A 215 2.72 -8.76 22.07
C PRO A 215 1.21 -9.00 22.21
N ASP A 216 0.54 -8.26 23.08
CA ASP A 216 -0.91 -8.24 23.27
C ASP A 216 -1.69 -7.68 22.07
N TRP A 217 -1.04 -6.92 21.18
CA TRP A 217 -1.65 -6.44 19.94
C TRP A 217 -1.72 -7.50 18.84
N PHE A 218 -1.21 -8.70 19.10
CA PHE A 218 -1.11 -9.78 18.12
C PHE A 218 -1.78 -11.06 18.62
N TYR A 219 -2.12 -11.92 17.67
CA TYR A 219 -2.55 -13.28 17.97
C TYR A 219 -1.33 -14.20 18.00
N TRP A 220 -1.41 -15.25 18.80
CA TRP A 220 -0.34 -16.23 18.97
C TRP A 220 -0.91 -17.62 18.81
N ILE A 221 -0.21 -18.50 18.11
CA ILE A 221 -0.54 -19.93 17.99
C ILE A 221 0.67 -20.76 18.41
N ASP A 222 0.47 -22.06 18.61
CA ASP A 222 1.57 -22.97 18.90
C ASP A 222 2.65 -22.91 17.79
N ALA A 223 3.92 -22.80 18.18
CA ALA A 223 5.02 -22.61 17.23
C ALA A 223 5.16 -23.78 16.25
N ASP A 224 4.84 -25.00 16.69
CA ASP A 224 4.96 -26.22 15.90
C ASP A 224 3.68 -26.55 15.10
N LEU A 225 2.62 -25.73 15.25
CA LEU A 225 1.40 -25.89 14.47
C LEU A 225 1.68 -25.56 13.00
N LEU A 226 1.38 -26.49 12.11
CA LEU A 226 1.58 -26.30 10.67
C LEU A 226 0.44 -25.49 10.06
N ASP A 227 0.77 -24.64 9.08
CA ASP A 227 -0.22 -23.98 8.23
C ASP A 227 -0.81 -24.99 7.24
N ARG A 228 -2.07 -24.78 6.85
CA ARG A 228 -2.74 -25.56 5.80
C ARG A 228 -2.19 -25.19 4.43
N GLU A 229 -2.01 -26.22 3.60
CA GLU A 229 -1.70 -26.06 2.19
C GLU A 229 -2.95 -25.63 1.38
N PRO A 230 -2.80 -25.06 0.17
CA PRO A 230 -3.93 -24.69 -0.68
C PRO A 230 -4.91 -25.85 -0.90
N GLY A 231 -6.19 -25.63 -0.57
CA GLY A 231 -7.26 -26.63 -0.69
C GLY A 231 -7.27 -27.72 0.40
N GLU A 232 -6.38 -27.68 1.39
CA GLU A 232 -6.38 -28.60 2.53
C GLU A 232 -7.52 -28.30 3.51
N GLN A 233 -8.20 -29.34 3.99
CA GLN A 233 -9.33 -29.27 4.93
C GLN A 233 -9.04 -30.00 6.24
N ASP A 234 -7.77 -30.10 6.64
CA ASP A 234 -7.35 -30.71 7.91
C ASP A 234 -7.60 -29.73 9.07
N PRO A 235 -8.55 -30.02 9.98
CA PRO A 235 -8.86 -29.13 11.11
C PRO A 235 -7.77 -29.10 12.19
N SER A 236 -6.74 -29.94 12.10
CA SER A 236 -5.58 -29.91 13.00
C SER A 236 -4.49 -28.94 12.56
N ARG A 237 -4.63 -28.31 11.39
CA ARG A 237 -3.67 -27.35 10.82
C ARG A 237 -4.25 -25.94 10.75
N TYR A 238 -3.39 -24.96 10.96
CA TYR A 238 -3.78 -23.55 11.01
C TYR A 238 -4.22 -23.02 9.63
N GLY A 239 -5.31 -22.28 9.61
CA GLY A 239 -5.75 -21.50 8.45
C GLY A 239 -7.14 -20.96 8.65
N MET A 240 -7.80 -20.49 7.59
CA MET A 240 -9.16 -19.96 7.68
C MET A 240 -10.12 -21.00 8.27
N PRO A 241 -10.95 -20.68 9.29
CA PRO A 241 -11.80 -21.65 9.95
C PRO A 241 -12.65 -22.48 8.98
N ILE A 242 -12.80 -23.77 9.27
CA ILE A 242 -13.59 -24.68 8.43
C ILE A 242 -15.04 -24.65 8.93
N PHE A 243 -15.97 -24.39 8.02
CA PHE A 243 -17.40 -24.42 8.26
C PHE A 243 -18.07 -25.42 7.31
N SER A 244 -19.10 -26.12 7.77
CA SER A 244 -19.98 -26.91 6.91
C SER A 244 -20.83 -26.02 5.99
N GLU A 245 -21.34 -26.57 4.88
CA GLU A 245 -22.23 -25.82 3.97
C GLU A 245 -23.43 -25.18 4.68
N THR A 246 -24.00 -25.88 5.68
CA THR A 246 -25.10 -25.37 6.49
C THR A 246 -24.70 -24.19 7.38
N GLU A 247 -23.49 -24.21 7.92
CA GLU A 247 -22.95 -23.12 8.73
C GLU A 247 -22.59 -21.91 7.85
N ILE A 248 -21.96 -22.14 6.70
CA ILE A 248 -21.66 -21.09 5.71
C ILE A 248 -22.95 -20.35 5.33
N THR A 249 -24.00 -21.09 4.94
CA THR A 249 -25.30 -20.49 4.60
C THR A 249 -25.88 -19.66 5.75
N ALA A 250 -25.75 -20.14 6.99
CA ALA A 250 -26.23 -19.42 8.17
C ALA A 250 -25.40 -18.14 8.43
N ILE A 251 -24.08 -18.22 8.27
CA ILE A 251 -23.16 -17.10 8.41
C ILE A 251 -23.48 -16.02 7.37
N GLU A 252 -23.57 -16.39 6.09
CA GLU A 252 -23.93 -15.47 5.01
C GLU A 252 -25.30 -14.83 5.23
N THR A 253 -26.28 -15.61 5.68
CA THR A 253 -27.62 -15.08 5.99
C THR A 253 -27.56 -14.04 7.11
N ALA A 254 -26.82 -14.30 8.18
CA ALA A 254 -26.67 -13.36 9.29
C ALA A 254 -25.93 -12.09 8.85
N VAL A 255 -24.84 -12.22 8.09
CA VAL A 255 -24.05 -11.09 7.56
C VAL A 255 -24.88 -10.23 6.61
N ASN A 256 -25.57 -10.85 5.65
CA ASN A 256 -26.43 -10.14 4.69
C ASN A 256 -27.59 -9.40 5.36
N ARG A 257 -28.07 -9.90 6.51
CA ARG A 257 -29.10 -9.25 7.33
C ARG A 257 -28.53 -8.31 8.39
N GLN A 258 -27.21 -8.12 8.44
CA GLN A 258 -26.50 -7.31 9.45
C GLN A 258 -26.82 -7.73 10.90
N GLN A 259 -26.98 -9.03 11.16
CA GLN A 259 -27.32 -9.59 12.46
C GLN A 259 -26.07 -9.95 13.27
N PHE A 260 -25.28 -8.94 13.64
CA PHE A 260 -23.96 -9.14 14.26
C PHE A 260 -23.98 -9.60 15.73
N ASP A 261 -25.15 -9.54 16.38
CA ASP A 261 -25.37 -10.04 17.75
C ASP A 261 -25.34 -11.58 17.85
N HIS A 262 -25.42 -12.27 16.70
CA HIS A 262 -25.58 -13.73 16.63
C HIS A 262 -24.62 -14.41 15.63
N LEU A 263 -23.46 -13.80 15.36
CA LEU A 263 -22.47 -14.41 14.48
C LEU A 263 -21.94 -15.72 15.06
N MET A 264 -21.94 -16.76 14.24
CA MET A 264 -21.44 -18.08 14.60
C MET A 264 -19.91 -18.05 14.79
N PRO A 265 -19.38 -18.41 15.96
CA PRO A 265 -17.94 -18.54 16.13
C PRO A 265 -17.43 -19.79 15.40
N PRO A 266 -16.13 -19.84 15.07
CA PRO A 266 -15.47 -21.09 14.71
C PRO A 266 -15.66 -22.19 15.74
N ASP A 267 -15.43 -23.43 15.30
CA ASP A 267 -15.45 -24.58 16.18
C ASP A 267 -14.42 -24.48 17.34
N ILE A 268 -14.51 -25.40 18.29
CA ILE A 268 -13.62 -25.41 19.45
C ILE A 268 -12.18 -25.80 19.11
N MET A 269 -11.95 -26.55 18.03
CA MET A 269 -10.62 -26.98 17.61
C MET A 269 -9.82 -25.79 17.08
N HIS A 270 -10.41 -25.00 16.19
CA HIS A 270 -9.83 -23.76 15.67
C HIS A 270 -9.52 -22.78 16.80
N ARG A 271 -10.48 -22.53 17.70
CA ARG A 271 -10.29 -21.59 18.81
C ARG A 271 -9.19 -22.01 19.79
N ARG A 272 -8.95 -23.33 19.95
CA ARG A 272 -7.90 -23.86 20.84
C ARG A 272 -6.49 -23.79 20.25
N MET A 273 -6.34 -23.47 18.96
CA MET A 273 -5.03 -23.23 18.34
C MET A 273 -4.34 -21.99 18.94
N PHE A 274 -5.14 -21.02 19.40
CA PHE A 274 -4.67 -19.73 19.86
C PHE A 274 -4.24 -19.75 21.33
N LEU A 275 -3.07 -19.14 21.57
CA LEU A 275 -2.46 -18.95 22.87
C LEU A 275 -2.89 -17.59 23.45
N PRO A 276 -2.94 -17.45 24.78
CA PRO A 276 -3.02 -16.12 25.38
C PRO A 276 -1.79 -15.30 24.95
N PRO A 277 -1.91 -13.98 24.74
CA PRO A 277 -0.74 -13.17 24.45
C PRO A 277 0.32 -13.28 25.55
N PRO A 278 1.61 -13.42 25.18
CA PRO A 278 2.70 -13.49 26.12
C PRO A 278 3.01 -12.10 26.71
N ALA A 279 3.74 -12.07 27.82
CA ALA A 279 4.37 -10.84 28.29
C ALA A 279 5.58 -10.46 27.40
N PRO A 280 5.93 -9.17 27.28
CA PRO A 280 7.06 -8.72 26.45
C PRO A 280 8.38 -9.47 26.71
N GLU A 281 8.68 -9.79 27.97
CA GLU A 281 9.93 -10.47 28.36
C GLU A 281 9.99 -11.93 27.89
N GLN A 282 8.85 -12.50 27.50
CA GLN A 282 8.75 -13.87 26.99
C GLN A 282 8.98 -13.95 25.49
N VAL A 283 9.03 -12.81 24.78
CA VAL A 283 9.14 -12.75 23.33
C VAL A 283 10.59 -12.50 22.92
N GLN A 284 11.09 -13.34 22.01
CA GLN A 284 12.46 -13.29 21.52
C GLN A 284 12.48 -13.46 19.99
N MET A 285 13.42 -12.79 19.34
CA MET A 285 13.65 -12.98 17.90
C MET A 285 14.54 -14.22 17.69
N GLU A 286 14.04 -15.22 16.98
CA GLU A 286 14.75 -16.44 16.61
C GLU A 286 14.67 -16.63 15.09
N ASP A 287 15.82 -16.69 14.42
CA ASP A 287 15.90 -16.89 12.96
C ASP A 287 14.98 -15.97 12.14
N GLY A 288 14.87 -14.70 12.55
CA GLY A 288 14.04 -13.69 11.90
C GLY A 288 12.54 -13.78 12.23
N ARG A 289 12.15 -14.57 13.24
CA ARG A 289 10.76 -14.70 13.70
C ARG A 289 10.60 -14.35 15.16
N TRP A 290 9.48 -13.74 15.53
CA TRP A 290 9.12 -13.56 16.93
C TRP A 290 8.57 -14.86 17.53
N ILE A 291 9.26 -15.38 18.54
CA ILE A 291 8.91 -16.59 19.27
C ILE A 291 8.65 -16.25 20.74
N ALA A 292 7.50 -16.69 21.24
CA ALA A 292 7.12 -16.56 22.65
C ALA A 292 7.46 -17.82 23.44
N HIS A 293 8.06 -17.67 24.62
CA HIS A 293 8.42 -18.75 25.53
C HIS A 293 7.54 -18.73 26.79
N TYR A 294 6.58 -19.65 26.86
CA TYR A 294 5.66 -19.73 27.99
C TYR A 294 6.26 -20.53 29.15
N ALA A 295 5.86 -20.20 30.39
CA ALA A 295 6.38 -20.85 31.61
C ALA A 295 6.14 -22.37 31.68
N ASN A 296 5.17 -22.88 30.92
CA ASN A 296 4.86 -24.30 30.81
C ASN A 296 5.69 -25.03 29.74
N GLY A 297 6.68 -24.37 29.13
CA GLY A 297 7.54 -24.93 28.08
C GLY A 297 6.96 -24.89 26.68
N ARG A 298 5.73 -24.39 26.49
CA ARG A 298 5.17 -24.17 25.15
C ARG A 298 5.88 -23.00 24.46
N ARG A 299 5.96 -23.09 23.13
CA ARG A 299 6.43 -21.99 22.27
C ARG A 299 5.28 -21.46 21.44
N GLY A 300 5.23 -20.15 21.25
CA GLY A 300 4.24 -19.50 20.40
C GLY A 300 4.87 -18.76 19.23
N ARG A 301 4.16 -18.70 18.12
CA ARG A 301 4.53 -17.88 16.95
C ARG A 301 3.36 -16.98 16.54
N ILE A 302 3.68 -15.95 15.77
CA ILE A 302 2.69 -15.13 15.08
C ILE A 302 2.09 -15.93 13.90
N PRO A 303 0.76 -16.11 13.84
CA PRO A 303 0.11 -16.79 12.74
C PRO A 303 0.02 -15.90 11.49
N GLY A 304 0.01 -16.51 10.30
CA GLY A 304 -0.30 -15.81 9.06
C GLY A 304 -1.77 -15.37 9.01
N ALA A 305 -2.05 -14.26 8.34
CA ALA A 305 -3.40 -13.83 7.99
C ALA A 305 -3.98 -14.73 6.87
N PHE A 306 -5.23 -14.54 6.51
CA PHE A 306 -5.92 -15.25 5.42
C PHE A 306 -7.12 -14.41 4.97
N ALA A 307 -7.76 -14.80 3.86
CA ALA A 307 -8.97 -14.15 3.36
C ALA A 307 -10.01 -13.97 4.48
N ASP A 308 -10.49 -12.75 4.68
CA ASP A 308 -11.45 -12.44 5.73
C ASP A 308 -12.91 -12.65 5.30
N TRP A 309 -13.12 -12.83 3.99
CA TRP A 309 -14.38 -13.16 3.34
C TRP A 309 -14.15 -13.61 1.87
N PRO A 310 -14.93 -14.55 1.33
CA PRO A 310 -15.95 -15.35 2.01
C PRO A 310 -15.31 -16.38 2.97
N VAL A 311 -16.12 -17.02 3.81
CA VAL A 311 -15.62 -17.96 4.84
C VAL A 311 -15.21 -19.32 4.29
N ASP A 312 -15.31 -19.52 2.97
CA ASP A 312 -14.97 -20.73 2.23
C ASP A 312 -13.92 -20.47 1.12
N ASP A 313 -13.23 -19.32 1.16
CA ASP A 313 -12.10 -19.03 0.30
C ASP A 313 -11.01 -20.13 0.37
N PRO A 314 -10.55 -20.69 -0.77
CA PRO A 314 -9.61 -21.80 -0.79
C PRO A 314 -8.14 -21.39 -0.60
N GLN A 315 -7.84 -20.10 -0.49
CA GLN A 315 -6.47 -19.61 -0.36
C GLN A 315 -5.82 -20.08 0.96
N PRO A 316 -4.52 -20.43 0.91
CA PRO A 316 -3.77 -20.74 2.13
C PRO A 316 -3.56 -19.46 2.96
N PRO A 317 -3.15 -19.60 4.23
CA PRO A 317 -2.66 -18.46 5.01
C PRO A 317 -1.56 -17.70 4.28
N TRP A 318 -1.64 -16.38 4.34
CA TRP A 318 -0.63 -15.47 3.84
C TRP A 318 0.61 -15.58 4.73
N GLY A 319 1.72 -15.95 4.09
CA GLY A 319 2.95 -16.29 4.80
C GLY A 319 3.63 -15.10 5.46
N ASP A 320 3.42 -13.87 5.00
CA ASP A 320 4.22 -12.68 5.32
C ASP A 320 3.52 -11.61 6.17
N VAL A 321 2.21 -11.74 6.36
CA VAL A 321 1.38 -10.78 7.11
C VAL A 321 0.54 -11.47 8.18
N THR A 322 0.17 -10.72 9.20
CA THR A 322 -0.74 -11.13 10.27
C THR A 322 -1.79 -10.05 10.52
N PHE A 323 -2.82 -10.39 11.30
CA PHE A 323 -3.84 -9.45 11.74
C PHE A 323 -3.49 -8.82 13.08
N LEU A 324 -3.66 -7.50 13.19
CA LEU A 324 -3.65 -6.82 14.48
C LEU A 324 -4.90 -7.19 15.31
N ARG A 325 -4.76 -7.26 16.63
CA ARG A 325 -5.85 -7.53 17.56
C ARG A 325 -6.48 -6.22 18.02
N LEU A 326 -7.45 -5.73 17.24
CA LEU A 326 -8.10 -4.43 17.50
C LEU A 326 -8.96 -4.42 18.77
N TYR A 327 -9.39 -5.60 19.24
CA TYR A 327 -10.20 -5.76 20.45
C TYR A 327 -9.61 -6.86 21.35
N ASP A 328 -9.69 -6.65 22.65
CA ASP A 328 -9.35 -7.64 23.66
C ASP A 328 -10.61 -8.15 24.36
N HIS A 329 -10.91 -9.43 24.18
CA HIS A 329 -12.00 -10.10 24.88
C HIS A 329 -11.67 -11.59 25.10
N PRO A 330 -11.91 -12.15 26.30
CA PRO A 330 -11.50 -13.52 26.65
C PRO A 330 -12.13 -14.61 25.78
N HIS A 331 -13.32 -14.37 25.22
CA HIS A 331 -14.02 -15.33 24.36
C HIS A 331 -13.68 -15.22 22.87
N TYR A 332 -12.94 -14.19 22.45
CA TYR A 332 -12.63 -13.89 21.05
C TYR A 332 -11.12 -13.86 20.74
N ASN A 333 -10.31 -14.58 21.51
CA ASN A 333 -8.89 -14.74 21.24
C ASN A 333 -8.64 -15.75 20.10
N TYR A 334 -9.07 -15.40 18.89
CA TYR A 334 -8.84 -16.18 17.67
C TYR A 334 -9.02 -15.30 16.43
N ILE A 335 -8.52 -15.77 15.29
CA ILE A 335 -8.72 -15.12 13.99
C ILE A 335 -9.84 -15.83 13.23
N ALA A 336 -10.87 -15.08 12.85
CA ALA A 336 -11.96 -15.48 11.96
C ALA A 336 -12.77 -14.25 11.49
N TYR A 337 -13.64 -14.41 10.49
CA TYR A 337 -14.49 -13.36 9.93
C TYR A 337 -15.19 -12.47 10.99
N ASN A 338 -15.68 -13.07 12.09
CA ASN A 338 -16.39 -12.38 13.17
C ASN A 338 -15.48 -11.66 14.19
N THR A 339 -14.17 -11.69 14.00
CA THR A 339 -13.16 -11.00 14.84
C THR A 339 -12.29 -10.05 14.05
N ILE A 340 -12.25 -10.18 12.72
CA ILE A 340 -11.35 -9.40 11.85
C ILE A 340 -12.04 -8.48 10.85
N ARG A 341 -13.31 -8.73 10.51
CA ARG A 341 -14.05 -7.97 9.51
C ARG A 341 -15.47 -7.61 9.97
N MET A 342 -16.28 -8.59 10.32
CA MET A 342 -17.69 -8.37 10.65
C MET A 342 -17.90 -7.93 12.11
N TYR A 343 -16.99 -8.34 13.00
CA TYR A 343 -16.99 -8.10 14.45
C TYR A 343 -18.32 -8.47 15.15
N SER A 344 -18.33 -9.56 15.91
CA SER A 344 -19.44 -9.87 16.82
C SER A 344 -19.73 -8.69 17.75
N SER A 345 -21.01 -8.35 17.95
CA SER A 345 -21.37 -7.18 18.78
C SER A 345 -20.83 -7.26 20.21
N GLU A 346 -20.76 -8.45 20.80
CA GLU A 346 -20.15 -8.67 22.13
C GLU A 346 -18.66 -8.29 22.13
N LEU A 347 -17.93 -8.56 21.04
CA LEU A 347 -16.54 -8.17 20.88
C LEU A 347 -16.40 -6.67 20.68
N ALA A 348 -17.21 -6.08 19.79
CA ALA A 348 -17.09 -4.70 19.33
C ALA A 348 -17.60 -3.63 20.33
N GLN A 349 -17.51 -3.91 21.63
CA GLN A 349 -17.88 -2.97 22.68
C GLN A 349 -16.72 -2.02 23.03
N PRO A 350 -17.01 -0.77 23.45
CA PRO A 350 -15.98 0.22 23.78
C PRO A 350 -14.96 -0.20 24.84
N GLU A 351 -15.36 -1.03 25.81
CA GLU A 351 -14.51 -1.58 26.86
C GLU A 351 -13.46 -2.57 26.34
N ASN A 352 -13.75 -3.23 25.22
CA ASN A 352 -12.86 -4.22 24.62
C ASN A 352 -11.87 -3.59 23.64
N VAL A 353 -11.98 -2.29 23.34
CA VAL A 353 -11.07 -1.60 22.41
C VAL A 353 -9.65 -1.62 22.99
N VAL A 354 -8.68 -2.10 22.20
CA VAL A 354 -7.25 -1.96 22.52
C VAL A 354 -6.83 -0.51 22.24
N LYS A 355 -7.16 0.39 23.18
CA LYS A 355 -7.02 1.85 23.00
C LYS A 355 -5.61 2.29 22.58
N PRO A 356 -4.52 1.80 23.20
CA PRO A 356 -3.17 2.20 22.78
C PRO A 356 -2.84 1.85 21.33
N LEU A 357 -3.34 0.69 20.85
CA LEU A 357 -3.19 0.29 19.45
C LEU A 357 -3.97 1.22 18.52
N TRP A 358 -5.24 1.51 18.85
CA TRP A 358 -6.08 2.41 18.06
C TRP A 358 -5.49 3.81 17.98
N GLU A 359 -5.02 4.35 19.10
CA GLU A 359 -4.32 5.65 19.15
C GLU A 359 -3.06 5.64 18.26
N ARG A 360 -2.30 4.55 18.26
CA ARG A 360 -1.11 4.42 17.41
C ARG A 360 -1.46 4.25 15.94
N ILE A 361 -2.58 3.63 15.58
CA ILE A 361 -3.07 3.56 14.20
C ILE A 361 -3.54 4.94 13.72
N VAL A 362 -4.36 5.64 14.50
CA VAL A 362 -4.94 6.96 14.17
C VAL A 362 -3.85 8.01 13.89
N ASN A 363 -2.68 7.89 14.53
CA ASN A 363 -1.58 8.83 14.37
C ASN A 363 -0.63 8.53 13.19
N ILE A 364 -0.83 7.44 12.44
CA ILE A 364 0.03 7.10 11.29
C ILE A 364 -0.02 8.20 10.23
N ILE A 365 -1.18 8.48 9.64
CA ILE A 365 -1.31 9.53 8.60
C ILE A 365 -0.85 10.90 9.11
N PRO A 366 -1.28 11.38 10.30
CA PRO A 366 -0.77 12.61 10.91
C PRO A 366 0.75 12.72 10.99
N HIS A 367 1.45 11.60 11.22
CA HIS A 367 2.91 11.59 11.20
C HIS A 367 3.46 11.93 9.81
N TYR A 368 2.93 11.32 8.74
CA TYR A 368 3.37 11.62 7.37
C TYR A 368 2.98 13.03 6.91
N GLN A 369 1.81 13.53 7.31
CA GLN A 369 1.41 14.91 7.03
C GLN A 369 2.39 15.91 7.65
N ARG A 370 2.75 15.73 8.93
CA ARG A 370 3.66 16.65 9.63
C ARG A 370 5.11 16.55 9.17
N GLN A 371 5.57 15.36 8.81
CA GLN A 371 6.97 15.14 8.42
C GLN A 371 7.23 15.43 6.94
N PHE A 372 6.30 15.07 6.07
CA PHE A 372 6.52 15.05 4.62
C PHE A 372 5.51 15.90 3.84
N GLY A 373 4.36 16.23 4.42
CA GLY A 373 3.34 17.04 3.75
C GLY A 373 2.57 16.29 2.66
N ILE A 374 2.32 14.98 2.83
CA ILE A 374 1.47 14.22 1.89
C ILE A 374 0.06 14.83 1.80
N ASP A 375 -0.60 14.68 0.66
CA ASP A 375 -1.87 15.36 0.31
C ASP A 375 -3.10 14.46 0.42
N GLY A 376 -2.89 13.15 0.46
CA GLY A 376 -3.95 12.17 0.62
C GLY A 376 -3.44 10.79 1.00
N ALA A 377 -4.37 9.89 1.30
CA ALA A 377 -4.10 8.50 1.59
C ALA A 377 -5.04 7.57 0.81
N MET A 378 -4.52 6.46 0.30
CA MET A 378 -5.34 5.31 -0.07
C MET A 378 -5.35 4.31 1.08
N ILE A 379 -6.54 3.85 1.49
CA ILE A 379 -6.69 2.87 2.57
C ILE A 379 -6.98 1.50 1.97
N ASP A 380 -6.00 0.60 2.09
CA ASP A 380 -6.14 -0.82 1.81
C ASP A 380 -6.82 -1.52 3.00
N MET A 381 -7.63 -2.54 2.71
CA MET A 381 -8.43 -3.30 3.67
C MET A 381 -9.33 -2.41 4.55
N GLY A 382 -9.77 -1.25 4.04
CA GLY A 382 -10.66 -0.34 4.77
C GLY A 382 -11.97 -1.00 5.22
N HIS A 383 -12.47 -1.97 4.46
CA HIS A 383 -13.65 -2.75 4.79
C HIS A 383 -13.53 -3.59 6.07
N ALA A 384 -12.32 -3.92 6.51
CA ALA A 384 -12.06 -4.72 7.71
C ALA A 384 -11.85 -3.87 8.97
N LEU A 385 -11.79 -2.54 8.83
CA LEU A 385 -11.61 -1.63 9.98
C LEU A 385 -12.97 -1.29 10.61
N PRO A 386 -13.07 -1.26 11.96
CA PRO A 386 -14.25 -0.78 12.64
C PRO A 386 -14.63 0.64 12.18
N PRO A 387 -15.92 0.95 11.94
CA PRO A 387 -16.34 2.26 11.45
C PRO A 387 -15.87 3.43 12.33
N THR A 388 -15.85 3.25 13.65
CA THR A 388 -15.38 4.27 14.60
C THR A 388 -13.88 4.51 14.50
N LEU A 389 -13.08 3.47 14.26
CA LEU A 389 -11.63 3.61 14.02
C LEU A 389 -11.37 4.33 12.69
N LYS A 390 -12.07 3.94 11.61
CA LYS A 390 -11.98 4.64 10.31
C LYS A 390 -12.28 6.12 10.45
N GLN A 391 -13.39 6.46 11.13
CA GLN A 391 -13.77 7.84 11.34
C GLN A 391 -12.70 8.61 12.13
N ALA A 392 -12.10 7.99 13.15
CA ALA A 392 -11.01 8.60 13.92
C ALA A 392 -9.77 8.87 13.06
N ILE A 393 -9.38 7.94 12.18
CA ILE A 393 -8.27 8.11 11.22
C ILE A 393 -8.56 9.30 10.30
N VAL A 394 -9.76 9.36 9.71
CA VAL A 394 -10.17 10.41 8.78
C VAL A 394 -10.22 11.78 9.46
N THR A 395 -10.80 11.85 10.66
CA THR A 395 -10.86 13.08 11.46
C THR A 395 -9.45 13.56 11.82
N ALA A 396 -8.59 12.69 12.36
CA ALA A 396 -7.24 13.09 12.77
C ALA A 396 -6.38 13.63 11.61
N ALA A 397 -6.53 13.08 10.40
CA ALA A 397 -5.85 13.61 9.23
C ALA A 397 -6.40 14.97 8.81
N ARG A 398 -7.73 15.14 8.83
CA ARG A 398 -8.39 16.40 8.42
C ARG A 398 -8.28 17.53 9.43
N ASP A 399 -8.03 17.21 10.69
CA ASP A 399 -7.70 18.19 11.72
C ASP A 399 -6.33 18.85 11.43
N ASN A 400 -5.39 18.12 10.81
CA ASN A 400 -4.11 18.71 10.35
C ASN A 400 -4.25 19.40 8.99
N ASP A 401 -4.97 18.80 8.05
CA ASP A 401 -5.21 19.34 6.71
C ASP A 401 -6.67 19.10 6.29
N PRO A 402 -7.56 20.12 6.37
CA PRO A 402 -8.95 20.01 5.95
C PRO A 402 -9.14 19.63 4.48
N ALA A 403 -8.12 19.80 3.62
CA ALA A 403 -8.16 19.45 2.22
C ALA A 403 -7.65 18.02 1.93
N PHE A 404 -7.28 17.24 2.95
CA PHE A 404 -6.70 15.91 2.78
C PHE A 404 -7.70 14.92 2.16
N ALA A 405 -7.25 14.21 1.11
CA ALA A 405 -8.09 13.26 0.37
C ALA A 405 -7.92 11.82 0.89
N PHE A 406 -9.02 11.06 0.86
CA PHE A 406 -9.03 9.62 1.18
C PHE A 406 -9.53 8.81 0.00
N TRP A 407 -8.81 7.78 -0.41
CA TRP A 407 -9.24 6.83 -1.44
C TRP A 407 -9.45 5.45 -0.82
N ASP A 408 -10.48 4.74 -1.28
CA ASP A 408 -10.84 3.41 -0.78
C ASP A 408 -10.38 2.32 -1.76
N GLU A 409 -9.68 1.31 -1.25
CA GLU A 409 -9.36 0.10 -2.01
C GLU A 409 -10.59 -0.81 -2.12
N ASN A 410 -11.64 -0.31 -2.76
CA ASN A 410 -12.89 -1.02 -2.93
C ASN A 410 -13.38 -0.94 -4.38
N PHE A 411 -14.07 -1.99 -4.83
CA PHE A 411 -14.56 -2.10 -6.20
C PHE A 411 -15.93 -1.44 -6.38
N GLN A 412 -16.64 -1.15 -5.29
CA GLN A 412 -17.94 -0.50 -5.33
C GLN A 412 -17.89 0.89 -4.70
N ALA A 413 -18.35 1.88 -5.44
CA ALA A 413 -18.63 3.21 -4.90
C ALA A 413 -19.97 3.19 -4.18
N THR A 414 -19.97 3.55 -2.89
CA THR A 414 -21.17 3.51 -2.05
C THR A 414 -21.39 4.83 -1.34
N GLU A 415 -22.66 5.12 -0.98
CA GLU A 415 -23.00 6.26 -0.12
C GLU A 415 -22.36 6.15 1.27
N GLN A 416 -22.15 4.90 1.75
CA GLN A 416 -21.42 4.66 2.99
C GLN A 416 -19.98 5.15 2.88
N GLY A 417 -19.28 4.87 1.76
CA GLY A 417 -17.93 5.40 1.53
C GLY A 417 -17.88 6.93 1.57
N VAL A 418 -18.89 7.61 1.02
CA VAL A 418 -19.02 9.08 1.12
C VAL A 418 -19.16 9.52 2.58
N ALA A 419 -20.05 8.86 3.35
CA ALA A 419 -20.28 9.16 4.76
C ALA A 419 -19.05 8.89 5.64
N GLU A 420 -18.26 7.88 5.32
CA GLU A 420 -16.97 7.56 5.94
C GLU A 420 -15.86 8.55 5.53
N GLY A 421 -16.13 9.42 4.55
CA GLY A 421 -15.26 10.52 4.17
C GLY A 421 -14.32 10.22 3.01
N TYR A 422 -14.53 9.14 2.25
CA TYR A 422 -13.76 8.86 1.04
C TYR A 422 -14.10 9.82 -0.10
N ASN A 423 -13.14 10.00 -1.00
CA ASN A 423 -13.18 10.91 -2.14
C ASN A 423 -13.14 10.18 -3.49
N ALA A 424 -12.64 8.94 -3.51
CA ALA A 424 -12.60 8.07 -4.68
C ALA A 424 -12.47 6.60 -4.26
N VAL A 425 -12.75 5.68 -5.17
CA VAL A 425 -12.53 4.23 -4.98
C VAL A 425 -11.85 3.64 -6.19
N ILE A 426 -11.23 2.46 -6.06
CA ILE A 426 -10.63 1.76 -7.22
C ILE A 426 -11.68 1.46 -8.29
N GLY A 427 -12.82 0.89 -7.90
CA GLY A 427 -13.88 0.52 -8.83
C GLY A 427 -13.60 -0.75 -9.64
N SER A 428 -14.61 -1.27 -10.32
CA SER A 428 -14.52 -2.54 -11.05
C SER A 428 -14.05 -2.43 -12.50
N LEU A 429 -13.67 -1.24 -12.98
CA LEU A 429 -13.45 -0.99 -14.41
C LEU A 429 -12.39 -1.92 -15.06
N PRO A 430 -11.23 -2.19 -14.44
CA PRO A 430 -10.21 -3.10 -15.00
C PRO A 430 -10.71 -4.53 -15.25
N PHE A 431 -11.71 -4.96 -14.48
CA PHE A 431 -12.28 -6.31 -14.57
C PHE A 431 -13.31 -6.41 -15.68
N VAL A 432 -14.20 -5.41 -15.80
CA VAL A 432 -15.34 -5.47 -16.74
C VAL A 432 -14.98 -5.03 -18.17
N LEU A 433 -13.92 -4.23 -18.36
CA LEU A 433 -13.55 -3.67 -19.67
C LEU A 433 -13.32 -4.72 -20.76
N ALA A 434 -12.85 -5.91 -20.39
CA ALA A 434 -12.57 -6.99 -21.33
C ALA A 434 -13.82 -7.81 -21.72
N TYR A 435 -14.96 -7.59 -21.05
CA TYR A 435 -16.16 -8.41 -21.16
C TYR A 435 -17.36 -7.53 -21.53
N PRO A 436 -17.73 -7.42 -22.83
CA PRO A 436 -18.78 -6.50 -23.28
C PRO A 436 -20.12 -6.58 -22.53
N PRO A 437 -20.65 -7.77 -22.16
CA PRO A 437 -21.89 -7.85 -21.39
C PRO A 437 -21.75 -7.25 -19.98
N GLU A 438 -20.60 -7.44 -19.32
CA GLU A 438 -20.33 -6.89 -18.00
C GLU A 438 -20.11 -5.37 -18.08
N LEU A 439 -19.41 -4.89 -19.10
CA LEU A 439 -19.26 -3.46 -19.34
C LEU A 439 -20.63 -2.81 -19.63
N GLU A 440 -21.48 -3.43 -20.45
CA GLU A 440 -22.84 -2.92 -20.68
C GLU A 440 -23.64 -2.86 -19.38
N ALA A 441 -23.63 -3.92 -18.57
CA ALA A 441 -24.29 -3.94 -17.27
C ALA A 441 -23.76 -2.86 -16.33
N PHE A 442 -22.45 -2.68 -16.28
CA PHE A 442 -21.78 -1.63 -15.51
C PHE A 442 -22.22 -0.23 -15.96
N LEU A 443 -22.22 0.04 -17.26
CA LEU A 443 -22.63 1.34 -17.82
C LEU A 443 -24.12 1.61 -17.59
N VAL A 444 -24.99 0.59 -17.74
CA VAL A 444 -26.43 0.70 -17.46
C VAL A 444 -26.68 0.97 -15.98
N HIS A 445 -25.93 0.31 -15.08
CA HIS A 445 -26.00 0.58 -13.65
C HIS A 445 -25.62 2.03 -13.38
N LEU A 446 -24.44 2.45 -13.82
CA LEU A 446 -23.92 3.82 -13.64
C LEU A 446 -24.88 4.89 -14.18
N ALA A 447 -25.50 4.66 -15.34
CA ALA A 447 -26.46 5.60 -15.92
C ALA A 447 -27.78 5.70 -15.13
N ARG A 448 -28.16 4.64 -14.39
CA ARG A 448 -29.40 4.59 -13.60
C ARG A 448 -29.20 5.10 -12.17
N THR A 449 -28.12 4.69 -11.52
CA THR A 449 -27.87 4.95 -10.10
C THR A 449 -26.95 6.15 -9.87
N GLY A 450 -26.23 6.58 -10.90
CA GLY A 450 -25.14 7.54 -10.74
C GLY A 450 -23.93 6.89 -10.07
N ASN A 451 -23.00 7.74 -9.61
CA ASN A 451 -21.82 7.29 -8.87
C ASN A 451 -21.59 8.19 -7.67
N PRO A 452 -21.71 7.69 -6.43
CA PRO A 452 -21.53 8.54 -5.24
C PRO A 452 -20.07 8.97 -5.06
N LEU A 453 -19.12 8.16 -5.55
CA LEU A 453 -17.68 8.46 -5.56
C LEU A 453 -17.09 8.23 -6.95
N PRO A 454 -16.19 9.10 -7.43
CA PRO A 454 -15.36 8.80 -8.60
C PRO A 454 -14.65 7.44 -8.46
N ILE A 455 -14.63 6.67 -9.54
CA ILE A 455 -13.84 5.43 -9.63
C ILE A 455 -12.51 5.68 -10.33
N PHE A 456 -11.52 4.80 -10.19
CA PHE A 456 -10.32 4.89 -11.01
C PHE A 456 -10.62 4.45 -12.45
N GLY A 457 -10.39 5.38 -13.38
CA GLY A 457 -10.46 5.18 -14.80
C GLY A 457 -9.17 4.56 -15.30
N THR A 458 -9.06 3.23 -15.21
CA THR A 458 -7.87 2.49 -15.61
C THR A 458 -8.18 1.14 -16.24
N THR A 459 -7.22 0.60 -16.98
CA THR A 459 -7.30 -0.71 -17.64
C THR A 459 -6.62 -1.82 -16.84
N GLU A 460 -5.78 -1.46 -15.87
CA GLU A 460 -5.02 -2.37 -15.02
C GLU A 460 -4.65 -1.70 -13.69
N SER A 461 -4.34 -2.50 -12.68
CA SER A 461 -3.68 -2.07 -11.45
C SER A 461 -2.48 -2.97 -11.15
N HIS A 462 -1.78 -2.68 -10.05
CA HIS A 462 -0.66 -3.49 -9.57
C HIS A 462 -1.06 -4.94 -9.22
N ASN A 463 -2.35 -5.20 -8.98
CA ASN A 463 -2.87 -6.53 -8.64
C ASN A 463 -3.44 -7.31 -9.83
N THR A 464 -3.59 -6.70 -11.00
CA THR A 464 -4.18 -7.34 -12.19
C THR A 464 -3.14 -7.74 -13.23
N PRO A 465 -3.45 -8.65 -14.17
CA PRO A 465 -2.65 -8.84 -15.37
C PRO A 465 -2.50 -7.53 -16.17
N ARG A 466 -1.35 -7.34 -16.80
CA ARG A 466 -1.12 -6.19 -17.69
C ARG A 466 -2.16 -6.17 -18.82
N ALA A 467 -2.78 -5.01 -19.05
CA ALA A 467 -3.80 -4.78 -20.05
C ALA A 467 -3.27 -5.01 -21.47
N ILE A 468 -1.96 -4.78 -21.72
CA ILE A 468 -1.33 -5.07 -23.01
C ILE A 468 -1.37 -6.57 -23.37
N SER A 469 -1.48 -7.44 -22.36
CA SER A 469 -1.53 -8.90 -22.55
C SER A 469 -2.93 -9.41 -22.89
N LYS A 470 -3.96 -8.54 -22.81
CA LYS A 470 -5.34 -8.89 -23.18
C LYS A 470 -5.53 -8.87 -24.71
N PRO A 471 -6.54 -9.59 -25.25
CA PRO A 471 -6.82 -9.59 -26.68
C PRO A 471 -6.96 -8.18 -27.27
N GLY A 472 -6.21 -7.91 -28.34
CA GLY A 472 -6.14 -6.58 -28.96
C GLY A 472 -4.93 -5.73 -28.53
N GLY A 473 -4.23 -6.13 -27.47
CA GLY A 473 -2.98 -5.51 -27.02
C GLY A 473 -3.10 -4.00 -26.85
N GLU A 474 -2.26 -3.23 -27.55
CA GLU A 474 -2.27 -1.77 -27.48
C GLU A 474 -3.64 -1.16 -27.83
N ARG A 475 -4.42 -1.80 -28.74
CA ARG A 475 -5.77 -1.33 -29.07
C ARG A 475 -6.73 -1.49 -27.90
N PHE A 476 -6.57 -2.55 -27.11
CA PHE A 476 -7.38 -2.76 -25.90
C PHE A 476 -7.05 -1.69 -24.85
N VAL A 477 -5.76 -1.42 -24.62
CA VAL A 477 -5.33 -0.36 -23.68
C VAL A 477 -5.93 0.99 -24.09
N LYS A 478 -5.80 1.37 -25.37
CA LYS A 478 -6.38 2.63 -25.88
C LYS A 478 -7.90 2.68 -25.78
N TYR A 479 -8.56 1.57 -26.08
CA TYR A 479 -10.02 1.44 -25.92
C TYR A 479 -10.44 1.66 -24.47
N GLY A 480 -9.83 0.96 -23.52
CA GLY A 480 -10.17 1.07 -22.11
C GLY A 480 -9.90 2.47 -21.55
N MET A 481 -8.78 3.11 -21.93
CA MET A 481 -8.50 4.49 -21.55
C MET A 481 -9.48 5.49 -22.17
N ALA A 482 -9.93 5.27 -23.41
CA ALA A 482 -10.95 6.10 -24.04
C ALA A 482 -12.32 5.96 -23.35
N VAL A 483 -12.69 4.75 -22.93
CA VAL A 483 -13.89 4.51 -22.11
C VAL A 483 -13.75 5.22 -20.77
N ALA A 484 -12.62 5.04 -20.07
CA ALA A 484 -12.36 5.70 -18.79
C ALA A 484 -12.48 7.24 -18.88
N ALA A 485 -12.00 7.84 -19.97
CA ALA A 485 -12.00 9.30 -20.15
C ALA A 485 -13.39 9.94 -20.32
N ILE A 486 -14.43 9.16 -20.64
CA ILE A 486 -15.81 9.67 -20.79
C ILE A 486 -16.70 9.33 -19.59
N LEU A 487 -16.19 8.55 -18.63
CA LEU A 487 -16.90 8.18 -17.41
C LEU A 487 -16.62 9.21 -16.29
N PRO A 488 -17.48 9.28 -15.25
CA PRO A 488 -17.18 9.99 -14.01
C PRO A 488 -16.10 9.24 -13.21
N ALA A 489 -14.90 9.19 -13.78
CA ALA A 489 -13.75 8.43 -13.31
C ALA A 489 -12.50 9.32 -13.27
N LEU A 490 -11.58 9.01 -12.37
CA LEU A 490 -10.28 9.65 -12.27
C LEU A 490 -9.30 8.94 -13.23
N PRO A 491 -8.75 9.61 -14.26
CA PRO A 491 -7.75 8.97 -15.10
C PRO A 491 -6.59 8.46 -14.25
N PHE A 492 -6.29 7.16 -14.35
CA PHE A 492 -5.31 6.50 -13.50
C PHE A 492 -4.39 5.63 -14.34
N LEU A 493 -3.10 5.96 -14.33
CA LEU A 493 -2.05 5.25 -15.06
C LEU A 493 -1.19 4.50 -14.06
N HIS A 494 -1.28 3.17 -14.07
CA HIS A 494 -0.31 2.34 -13.36
C HIS A 494 1.02 2.32 -14.11
N CYS A 495 2.14 2.55 -13.41
CA CYS A 495 3.45 2.65 -14.05
C CYS A 495 3.76 1.40 -14.90
N GLY A 496 4.14 1.64 -16.16
CA GLY A 496 4.41 0.62 -17.16
C GLY A 496 3.34 0.50 -18.25
N VAL A 497 2.09 0.93 -17.99
CA VAL A 497 1.02 0.97 -19.02
C VAL A 497 1.45 1.77 -20.23
N GLU A 498 2.05 2.92 -19.99
CA GLU A 498 2.51 3.88 -21.00
C GLU A 498 3.66 3.37 -21.86
N PHE A 499 4.32 2.28 -21.42
CA PHE A 499 5.35 1.57 -22.16
C PHE A 499 4.88 0.23 -22.72
N GLY A 500 3.64 -0.20 -22.43
CA GLY A 500 3.13 -1.51 -22.80
C GLY A 500 3.85 -2.64 -22.06
N GLU A 501 4.16 -2.46 -20.77
CA GLU A 501 4.75 -3.50 -19.93
C GLU A 501 3.89 -4.77 -19.97
N THR A 502 4.52 -5.92 -20.20
CA THR A 502 3.85 -7.21 -20.39
C THR A 502 3.88 -8.07 -19.13
N ARG A 503 4.82 -7.80 -18.22
CA ARG A 503 4.98 -8.56 -16.99
C ARG A 503 4.10 -7.97 -15.87
N PRO A 504 3.23 -8.77 -15.24
CA PRO A 504 2.44 -8.31 -14.10
C PRO A 504 3.36 -7.99 -12.91
N VAL A 505 2.95 -7.03 -12.08
CA VAL A 505 3.64 -6.71 -10.82
C VAL A 505 3.37 -7.80 -9.78
N ASN A 506 2.10 -8.22 -9.69
CA ASN A 506 1.63 -9.25 -8.79
C ASN A 506 0.65 -10.18 -9.53
N THR A 507 0.45 -11.39 -9.01
CA THR A 507 -0.53 -12.37 -9.51
C THR A 507 -1.71 -12.52 -8.53
N GLY A 508 -2.12 -11.40 -7.92
CA GLY A 508 -3.10 -11.39 -6.85
C GLY A 508 -4.54 -11.62 -7.32
N LEU A 509 -4.96 -10.95 -8.41
CA LEU A 509 -6.32 -10.95 -8.94
C LEU A 509 -6.40 -11.44 -10.39
#